data_AF-A0A9E4SNC7-F1
#
_entry.id   AF-A0A9E4SNC7-F1
#
_cell.length_a   1.000
_cell.length_b   1.000
_cell.length_c   1.000
_cell.angle_alpha   90.00
_cell.angle_beta   90.00
_cell.angle_gamma   90.00
#
_symmetry.space_group_name_H-M   'P 1'
#
loop_
_entity.id
_entity.type
_entity.pdbx_description
1 polymer ?
#
loop_
_entity_poly.entity_id
_entity_poly.type
_entity_poly.pdbx_seq_one_letter_code
_entity_poly.pdbx_strand_id
1 'polypeptide(L)' 'IIHGKGTGTLRRAVREMLAKHTLVESHAEAERRAGGDGVTVVELAD' A
#
# COMPACT_ATOMS: atom_id res chain seq x y z
N ILE A 1 4.39 -0.51 3.59
CA ILE A 1 3.90 0.72 4.24
C ILE A 1 2.79 0.36 5.24
N ILE A 2 3.02 0.60 6.53
CA ILE A 2 2.00 0.42 7.57
C ILE A 2 1.30 1.77 7.75
N HIS A 3 0.03 1.86 7.37
CA HIS A 3 -0.77 3.10 7.48
C HIS A 3 -1.98 2.94 8.42
N GLY A 4 -2.23 1.74 8.94
CA GLY A 4 -3.39 1.45 9.76
C GLY A 4 -4.68 1.38 8.94
N LYS A 5 -5.77 0.97 9.60
CA LYS A 5 -7.08 0.76 8.95
C LYS A 5 -7.92 2.03 8.96
N GLY A 6 -8.29 2.49 10.16
CA GLY A 6 -9.06 3.73 10.37
C GLY A 6 -10.23 3.87 9.40
N THR A 7 -10.42 5.07 8.87
CA THR A 7 -11.41 5.36 7.81
C THR A 7 -10.97 4.88 6.42
N GLY A 8 -9.75 4.35 6.28
CA GLY A 8 -9.15 4.02 4.98
C GLY A 8 -8.60 5.22 4.20
N THR A 9 -8.66 6.44 4.75
CA THR A 9 -8.18 7.65 4.05
C THR A 9 -6.71 7.54 3.65
N LEU A 10 -5.84 7.10 4.58
CA LEU A 10 -4.41 6.90 4.27
C LEU A 10 -4.19 5.76 3.28
N ARG A 11 -4.92 4.63 3.40
CA ARG A 11 -4.86 3.52 2.45
C ARG A 11 -5.12 4.01 1.02
N ARG A 12 -6.19 4.79 0.82
CA ARG A 12 -6.53 5.35 -0.50
C ARG A 12 -5.46 6.29 -1.02
N ALA A 13 -5.05 7.28 -0.22
CA ALA A 13 -4.06 8.27 -0.64
C ALA A 13 -2.70 7.63 -0.97
N VAL A 14 -2.25 6.67 -0.16
CA VAL A 14 -1.01 5.92 -0.40
C VAL A 14 -1.10 5.15 -1.72
N ARG A 15 -2.17 4.39 -1.94
CA ARG A 15 -2.33 3.58 -3.17
C ARG A 15 -2.46 4.44 -4.43
N GLU A 16 -3.16 5.58 -4.36
CA GLU A 16 -3.26 6.53 -5.48
C GLU A 16 -1.91 7.13 -5.87
N MET A 17 -1.03 7.40 -4.89
CA MET A 17 0.33 7.88 -5.14
C MET A 17 1.19 6.77 -5.73
N LEU A 18 1.18 5.58 -5.12
CA LEU A 18 1.96 4.42 -5.58
C LEU A 18 1.62 4.02 -7.02
N ALA A 19 0.35 4.05 -7.40
CA ALA A 19 -0.11 3.72 -8.75
C ALA A 19 0.44 4.66 -9.85
N LYS A 20 1.00 5.82 -9.47
CA LYS A 20 1.55 6.82 -10.40
C LYS A 20 3.06 6.97 -10.27
N HIS A 21 3.69 6.30 -9.31
CA HIS A 21 5.08 6.53 -8.97
C HIS A 21 6.00 5.65 -9.82
N THR A 22 6.96 6.23 -10.54
CA THR A 22 7.81 5.51 -11.52
C THR A 22 8.73 4.47 -10.89
N LEU A 23 9.09 4.62 -9.61
CA LEU A 23 9.88 3.64 -8.86
C LEU A 23 9.06 2.47 -8.27
N VAL A 24 7.76 2.40 -8.54
CA VAL A 24 6.89 1.33 -8.05
C VAL A 24 6.59 0.37 -9.19
N GLU A 25 7.04 -0.88 -9.06
CA GLU A 25 6.69 -1.95 -10.00
C GLU A 25 5.27 -2.45 -9.71
N SER A 26 4.96 -2.74 -8.44
CA SER A 26 3.65 -3.25 -8.03
C SER A 26 3.31 -2.86 -6.60
N HIS A 27 2.02 -2.93 -6.25
CA HIS A 27 1.57 -2.74 -4.87
C HIS A 27 0.28 -3.51 -4.57
N ALA A 28 0.18 -4.08 -3.38
CA ALA A 28 -0.94 -4.90 -2.94
C ALA A 28 -1.25 -4.70 -1.45
N GLU A 29 -2.40 -5.18 -1.00
CA GLU A 29 -2.65 -5.32 0.44
C GLU A 29 -1.76 -6.43 1.00
N ALA A 30 -1.32 -6.31 2.26
CA ALA A 30 -0.65 -7.41 2.92
C ALA A 30 -1.61 -8.57 3.17
N GLU A 31 -1.06 -9.77 3.39
CA GLU A 31 -1.86 -10.88 3.89
C GLU A 31 -2.58 -10.52 5.20
N ARG A 32 -3.74 -11.14 5.47
CA ARG A 32 -4.54 -10.85 6.68
C ARG A 32 -3.73 -11.00 7.98
N ARG A 33 -2.85 -12.00 8.06
CA ARG A 33 -1.95 -12.23 9.20
C ARG A 33 -0.80 -11.22 9.32
N ALA A 34 -0.48 -10.51 8.24
CA ALA A 34 0.57 -9.51 8.15
C ALA A 34 0.03 -8.06 8.17
N GLY A 35 -1.20 -7.85 8.63
CA GLY A 35 -1.82 -6.54 8.80
C GLY A 35 -2.96 -6.23 7.82
N GLY A 36 -3.15 -7.05 6.77
CA GLY A 36 -4.27 -6.95 5.85
C GLY A 36 -4.38 -5.57 5.18
N ASP A 37 -5.60 -5.07 5.11
CA ASP A 37 -5.97 -3.75 4.59
C ASP A 37 -5.33 -2.56 5.34
N GLY A 38 -4.67 -2.79 6.48
CA GLY A 38 -3.89 -1.77 7.20
C GLY A 38 -2.46 -1.60 6.70
N VAL A 39 -2.02 -2.44 5.75
CA VAL A 39 -0.66 -2.46 5.23
C VAL A 39 -0.70 -2.59 3.71
N THR A 40 0.03 -1.70 3.03
CA THR A 40 0.29 -1.82 1.59
C THR A 40 1.72 -2.34 1.40
N VAL A 41 1.85 -3.51 0.76
CA VAL A 41 3.14 -4.07 0.30
C VAL A 41 3.47 -3.44 -1.05
N VAL A 42 4.73 -3.06 -1.26
CA VAL A 42 5.20 -2.37 -2.46
C VAL A 42 6.42 -3.11 -2.98
N GLU A 43 6.40 -3.45 -4.26
CA GLU A 43 7.57 -3.91 -5.00
C GLU A 43 8.14 -2.69 -5.75
N LEU A 44 9.43 -2.42 -5.54
CA LEU A 44 10.12 -1.30 -6.15
C LEU A 44 10.74 -1.76 -7.47
N ALA A 45 10.73 -0.88 -8.46
CA ALA A 45 11.44 -1.11 -9.71
C ALA A 45 12.97 -1.10 -9.46
N ASP A 46 13.70 -1.95 -10.18
CA ASP A 46 15.17 -2.03 -10.17
C ASP A 46 15.86 -0.80 -10.78
#